data_AF-A0A957D6R0-F1
#
_entry.id   AF-A0A957D6R0-F1
#
_cell.length_a   1.000
_cell.length_b   1.000
_cell.length_c   1.000
_cell.angle_alpha   90.00
_cell.angle_beta   90.00
_cell.angle_gamma   90.00
#
_symmetry.space_group_name_H-M   'P 1'
#
loop_
_entity.id
_entity.type
_entity.pdbx_description
1 polymer ?
#
loop_
_entity_poly.entity_id
_entity_poly.type
_entity_poly.pdbx_seq_one_letter_code
_entity_poly.pdbx_strand_id
1 'polypeptide(L)'
;MDRTRIIFIAIIGLALMAVCGVVAYNLITPDESLVDGTAVADATPGSSSSSSTPTVRLDSPEPIWGPNNDAHSDLPAYICGADAFGSYFTLQQMQMSGTDIENGFRLGIIPFDLNDDYAISEEQRTALLDSGQWNCLLTTLDSVALSSPGVITAIVDESAGADQLWGRDVPTINDLKGQRITFSRGSVGEYFVYYALSIAQLSPRSDVTLVPQDSVADAVAAFNEGQADVVSGWEPDIYDAESSGGAPLLSSNQLRIVIDVIVTSRQSLNSNAELVQNFHNAWFATLKAQTEGFDTAASQIAAWGNNDWSYVYEESASDDFRLWLESVAQADLGDNAFVMRDTRPIINRLQIARRVWAASDLSVPADDVTALVEPSYVLRAADQASLQPLANPVN
;
A
#
# COMPACT_ATOMS: atom_id res chain seq x y z
N MET A 1 28.23 -13.90 2.46
CA MET A 1 27.66 -12.74 3.17
C MET A 1 28.35 -11.50 2.64
N ASP A 2 27.59 -10.67 1.93
CA ASP A 2 28.11 -9.44 1.35
C ASP A 2 28.31 -8.37 2.44
N ARG A 3 29.30 -7.51 2.24
CA ARG A 3 29.75 -6.48 3.20
C ARG A 3 28.62 -5.49 3.54
N THR A 4 27.68 -5.32 2.62
CA THR A 4 26.47 -4.50 2.71
C THR A 4 25.45 -5.05 3.71
N ARG A 5 25.24 -6.38 3.76
CA ARG A 5 24.33 -7.03 4.72
C ARG A 5 24.83 -6.95 6.16
N ILE A 6 26.15 -6.89 6.35
CA ILE A 6 26.76 -6.77 7.68
C ILE A 6 26.52 -5.38 8.27
N ILE A 7 26.50 -4.35 7.43
CA ILE A 7 26.26 -2.96 7.86
C ILE A 7 24.79 -2.77 8.25
N PHE A 8 23.86 -3.31 7.45
CA PHE A 8 22.42 -3.25 7.73
C PHE A 8 22.05 -3.94 9.06
N ILE A 9 22.57 -5.16 9.29
CA ILE A 9 22.36 -5.90 10.55
C ILE A 9 23.00 -5.17 11.75
N ALA A 10 24.14 -4.50 11.55
CA ALA A 10 24.81 -3.77 12.64
C ALA A 10 24.04 -2.51 13.08
N ILE A 11 23.39 -1.82 12.14
CA ILE A 11 22.57 -0.62 12.42
C ILE A 11 21.30 -1.02 13.19
N ILE A 12 20.60 -2.06 12.73
CA ILE A 12 19.40 -2.58 13.41
C ILE A 12 19.75 -3.13 14.81
N GLY A 13 20.88 -3.82 14.94
CA GLY A 13 21.34 -4.34 16.23
C GLY A 13 21.67 -3.27 17.27
N LEU A 14 22.16 -2.10 16.84
CA LEU A 14 22.45 -0.97 17.74
C LEU A 14 21.17 -0.25 18.19
N ALA A 15 20.18 -0.11 17.31
CA ALA A 15 18.87 0.45 17.64
C ALA A 15 18.13 -0.43 18.70
N LEU A 16 18.16 -1.75 18.52
CA LEU A 16 17.56 -2.70 19.48
C LEU A 16 18.21 -2.66 20.87
N MET A 17 19.53 -2.43 20.96
CA MET A 17 20.20 -2.30 22.27
C MET A 17 19.84 -1.01 23.00
N ALA A 18 19.60 0.09 22.27
CA ALA A 18 19.14 1.35 22.87
C ALA A 18 17.72 1.20 23.43
N VAL A 19 16.82 0.55 22.68
CA VAL A 19 15.43 0.27 23.11
C VAL A 19 15.40 -0.65 24.33
N CYS A 20 16.18 -1.75 24.32
CA CYS A 20 16.30 -2.64 25.48
C CYS A 20 16.87 -1.92 26.73
N GLY A 21 17.77 -0.95 26.55
CA GLY A 21 18.30 -0.14 27.65
C GLY A 21 17.25 0.76 28.30
N VAL A 22 16.36 1.35 27.50
CA VAL A 22 15.25 2.22 27.98
C VAL A 22 14.18 1.40 28.70
N VAL A 23 13.81 0.23 28.16
CA VAL A 23 12.84 -0.68 28.78
C VAL A 23 13.36 -1.23 30.11
N ALA A 24 14.63 -1.61 30.18
CA ALA A 24 15.25 -2.08 31.43
C ALA A 24 15.31 -0.98 32.51
N TYR A 25 15.52 0.28 32.12
CA TYR A 25 15.54 1.41 33.05
C TYR A 25 14.16 1.67 33.68
N ASN A 26 13.09 1.61 32.89
CA ASN A 26 11.72 1.82 33.36
C ASN A 26 11.19 0.66 34.24
N LEU A 27 11.68 -0.57 34.04
CA LEU A 27 11.31 -1.71 34.88
C LEU A 27 11.97 -1.71 36.28
N ILE A 28 13.04 -0.94 36.48
CA ILE A 28 13.82 -0.93 37.73
C ILE A 28 13.37 0.20 38.69
N THR A 29 12.51 1.12 38.25
CA THR A 29 12.02 2.24 39.07
C THR A 29 10.49 2.24 39.16
N PRO A 30 9.88 1.64 40.21
CA PRO A 30 8.44 1.75 40.44
C PRO A 30 8.11 3.07 41.15
N ASP A 31 7.12 3.79 40.61
CA ASP A 31 6.50 4.96 41.24
C ASP A 31 5.40 4.49 42.22
N GLU A 32 5.50 4.89 43.49
CA GLU A 32 4.55 4.57 44.54
C GLU A 32 3.41 5.60 44.58
N SER A 33 2.19 5.20 44.19
CA SER A 33 0.98 5.72 44.85
C SER A 33 -0.22 4.78 44.71
N LEU A 34 -0.54 4.12 45.83
CA LEU A 34 -1.84 3.48 46.11
C LEU A 34 -2.79 4.52 46.68
N VAL A 35 -4.10 4.47 46.36
CA VAL A 35 -5.22 4.37 47.33
C VAL A 35 -6.53 3.94 46.61
N ASP A 36 -6.97 2.73 46.98
CA ASP A 36 -8.29 2.21 47.34
C ASP A 36 -9.62 2.78 46.76
N GLY A 37 -10.55 1.86 46.49
CA GLY A 37 -11.94 2.13 46.13
C GLY A 37 -12.70 0.90 45.62
N THR A 38 -13.02 -0.04 46.51
CA THR A 38 -13.88 -1.21 46.25
C THR A 38 -15.34 -0.83 45.99
N ALA A 39 -15.96 -1.40 44.95
CA ALA A 39 -17.42 -1.51 44.85
C ALA A 39 -17.84 -2.75 44.04
N VAL A 40 -18.75 -3.52 44.63
CA VAL A 40 -19.35 -4.77 44.15
C VAL A 40 -20.72 -4.45 43.53
N ALA A 41 -21.04 -4.99 42.35
CA ALA A 41 -22.41 -5.24 41.87
C ALA A 41 -22.34 -6.26 40.72
N ASP A 42 -22.70 -7.52 40.92
CA ASP A 42 -24.05 -8.13 40.92
C ASP A 42 -24.50 -8.54 39.50
N ALA A 43 -24.86 -9.82 39.37
CA ALA A 43 -25.11 -10.51 38.11
C ALA A 43 -26.57 -10.95 38.02
N THR A 44 -27.28 -10.60 36.94
CA THR A 44 -28.47 -11.35 36.47
C THR A 44 -28.74 -11.07 34.98
N PRO A 45 -29.35 -12.01 34.22
CA PRO A 45 -29.08 -12.19 32.79
C PRO A 45 -30.19 -11.75 31.83
N GLY A 46 -29.78 -11.44 30.59
CA GLY A 46 -30.55 -11.72 29.36
C GLY A 46 -31.22 -10.52 28.67
N SER A 47 -30.76 -10.18 27.47
CA SER A 47 -31.64 -9.92 26.31
C SER A 47 -30.87 -9.90 24.98
N SER A 48 -31.29 -10.80 24.08
CA SER A 48 -31.31 -10.68 22.61
C SER A 48 -30.09 -10.07 21.89
N SER A 49 -29.35 -10.97 21.23
CA SER A 49 -28.46 -10.70 20.11
C SER A 49 -29.22 -10.02 18.95
N SER A 50 -29.04 -8.71 18.79
CA SER A 50 -29.16 -8.08 17.48
C SER A 50 -27.81 -8.24 16.79
N SER A 51 -27.78 -9.00 15.68
CA SER A 51 -26.65 -8.97 14.76
C SER A 51 -26.60 -7.57 14.13
N SER A 52 -25.84 -6.66 14.73
CA SER A 52 -25.44 -5.44 14.04
C SER A 52 -24.48 -5.86 12.94
N THR A 53 -24.90 -5.71 11.69
CA THR A 53 -23.96 -5.58 10.58
C THR A 53 -22.98 -4.48 10.99
N PRO A 54 -21.66 -4.72 11.02
CA PRO A 54 -20.70 -3.68 11.36
C PRO A 54 -20.89 -2.52 10.39
N THR A 55 -21.33 -1.37 10.90
CA THR A 55 -21.29 -0.14 10.11
C THR A 55 -19.82 0.20 9.93
N VAL A 56 -19.32 0.13 8.70
CA VAL A 56 -17.95 0.59 8.39
C VAL A 56 -17.81 2.02 8.88
N ARG A 57 -16.84 2.28 9.77
CA ARG A 57 -16.58 3.62 10.27
C ARG A 57 -15.96 4.44 9.13
N LEU A 58 -16.70 5.43 8.65
CA LEU A 58 -16.33 6.30 7.53
C LEU A 58 -15.65 7.60 7.99
N ASP A 59 -15.06 7.62 9.18
CA ASP A 59 -14.31 8.77 9.65
C ASP A 59 -12.91 8.72 9.01
N SER A 60 -12.65 9.59 8.03
CA SER A 60 -11.30 9.77 7.49
C SER A 60 -10.42 10.47 8.52
N PRO A 61 -9.15 10.06 8.70
CA PRO A 61 -8.19 10.90 9.40
C PRO A 61 -7.92 12.18 8.60
N GLU A 62 -7.30 13.15 9.28
CA GLU A 62 -6.91 14.42 8.67
C GLU A 62 -5.78 14.20 7.65
N PRO A 63 -5.87 14.78 6.44
CA PRO A 63 -4.77 14.71 5.48
C PRO A 63 -3.53 15.48 5.94
N ILE A 64 -2.36 14.94 5.62
CA ILE A 64 -1.09 15.68 5.71
C ILE A 64 -0.95 16.56 4.49
N TRP A 65 -0.73 17.85 4.72
CA TRP A 65 -0.58 18.87 3.68
C TRP A 65 0.88 19.28 3.50
N GLY A 66 1.27 19.63 2.27
CA GLY A 66 2.63 20.09 1.96
C GLY A 66 2.99 21.43 2.63
N PRO A 67 4.28 21.78 2.69
CA PRO A 67 4.75 23.02 3.34
C PRO A 67 4.26 24.31 2.66
N ASN A 68 3.87 24.22 1.38
CA ASN A 68 3.34 25.33 0.60
C ASN A 68 1.80 25.45 0.69
N ASN A 69 1.15 24.61 1.51
CA ASN A 69 -0.29 24.66 1.71
C ASN A 69 -0.68 25.91 2.53
N ASP A 70 -1.50 26.78 1.94
CA ASP A 70 -2.23 27.80 2.67
C ASP A 70 -3.69 27.36 2.84
N ALA A 71 -4.10 27.14 4.09
CA ALA A 71 -5.47 26.76 4.43
C ALA A 71 -6.51 27.81 4.04
N HIS A 72 -6.10 29.06 3.80
CA HIS A 72 -6.96 30.17 3.35
C HIS A 72 -6.95 30.36 1.83
N SER A 73 -6.19 29.52 1.10
CA SER A 73 -6.15 29.55 -0.35
C SER A 73 -7.49 29.12 -0.95
N ASP A 74 -7.89 29.78 -2.05
CA ASP A 74 -9.06 29.40 -2.85
C ASP A 74 -8.84 28.11 -3.66
N LEU A 75 -7.64 27.50 -3.60
CA LEU A 75 -7.32 26.28 -4.33
C LEU A 75 -8.10 25.07 -3.75
N PRO A 76 -8.69 24.23 -4.62
CA PRO A 76 -9.40 23.03 -4.20
C PRO A 76 -8.45 22.01 -3.58
N ALA A 77 -8.96 21.25 -2.61
CA ALA A 77 -8.29 20.09 -2.05
C ALA A 77 -8.38 18.90 -3.00
N TYR A 78 -7.29 18.14 -3.12
CA TYR A 78 -7.27 16.81 -3.72
C TYR A 78 -6.65 15.83 -2.73
N ILE A 79 -7.45 14.92 -2.18
CA ILE A 79 -7.04 14.01 -1.10
C ILE A 79 -6.77 12.62 -1.68
N CYS A 80 -5.60 12.07 -1.38
CA CYS A 80 -5.17 10.75 -1.82
C CYS A 80 -4.65 9.90 -0.67
N GLY A 81 -5.14 8.66 -0.57
CA GLY A 81 -4.59 7.65 0.34
C GLY A 81 -3.54 6.78 -0.32
N ALA A 82 -2.49 6.41 0.42
CA ALA A 82 -1.37 5.60 -0.07
C ALA A 82 -0.61 4.94 1.08
N ASP A 83 -0.10 3.72 0.84
CA ASP A 83 0.87 3.04 1.72
C ASP A 83 2.29 3.63 1.57
N ALA A 84 3.20 3.23 2.47
CA ALA A 84 4.62 3.53 2.34
C ALA A 84 5.23 2.63 1.26
N PHE A 85 5.23 3.10 0.01
CA PHE A 85 5.73 2.34 -1.12
C PHE A 85 6.49 3.21 -2.10
N GLY A 86 7.61 2.72 -2.63
CA GLY A 86 8.55 3.49 -3.45
C GLY A 86 7.90 4.34 -4.53
N SER A 87 7.14 3.72 -5.42
CA SER A 87 6.47 4.43 -6.53
C SER A 87 5.40 5.41 -6.06
N TYR A 88 4.90 5.28 -4.82
CA TYR A 88 3.86 6.14 -4.27
C TYR A 88 4.45 7.44 -3.72
N PHE A 89 5.77 7.46 -3.44
CA PHE A 89 6.48 8.64 -2.94
C PHE A 89 6.50 9.83 -3.88
N THR A 90 6.05 9.64 -5.13
CA THR A 90 5.69 10.73 -6.05
C THR A 90 4.68 11.72 -5.42
N LEU A 91 3.77 11.27 -4.53
CA LEU A 91 2.86 12.16 -3.81
C LEU A 91 3.62 13.13 -2.87
N GLN A 92 4.54 12.60 -2.06
CA GLN A 92 5.38 13.41 -1.18
C GLN A 92 6.26 14.36 -1.97
N GLN A 93 6.89 13.86 -3.05
CA GLN A 93 7.68 14.69 -3.95
C GLN A 93 6.83 15.86 -4.51
N MET A 94 5.59 15.59 -4.94
CA MET A 94 4.68 16.59 -5.50
C MET A 94 4.35 17.71 -4.48
N GLN A 95 4.07 17.36 -3.23
CA GLN A 95 3.85 18.33 -2.15
C GLN A 95 5.10 19.18 -1.90
N MET A 96 6.26 18.53 -1.85
CA MET A 96 7.52 19.17 -1.47
C MET A 96 8.12 20.03 -2.59
N SER A 97 7.86 19.69 -3.85
CA SER A 97 8.20 20.53 -5.00
C SER A 97 7.21 21.68 -5.22
N GLY A 98 6.00 21.60 -4.65
CA GLY A 98 4.91 22.55 -4.90
C GLY A 98 4.21 22.36 -6.25
N THR A 99 4.41 21.21 -6.90
CA THR A 99 3.83 20.92 -8.22
C THR A 99 2.31 20.80 -8.16
N ASP A 100 1.73 20.42 -7.02
CA ASP A 100 0.29 20.47 -6.78
C ASP A 100 -0.25 21.90 -6.90
N ILE A 101 0.39 22.85 -6.20
CA ILE A 101 0.01 24.27 -6.20
C ILE A 101 0.16 24.87 -7.60
N GLU A 102 1.25 24.57 -8.30
CA GLU A 102 1.49 25.01 -9.69
C GLU A 102 0.42 24.50 -10.66
N ASN A 103 -0.17 23.32 -10.38
CA ASN A 103 -1.27 22.74 -11.13
C ASN A 103 -2.66 23.12 -10.56
N GLY A 104 -2.72 24.07 -9.62
CA GLY A 104 -3.95 24.70 -9.17
C GLY A 104 -4.77 23.85 -8.19
N PHE A 105 -4.12 23.04 -7.36
CA PHE A 105 -4.78 22.33 -6.26
C PHE A 105 -3.85 22.16 -5.06
N ARG A 106 -4.41 21.78 -3.91
CA ARG A 106 -3.65 21.44 -2.70
C ARG A 106 -3.74 19.94 -2.51
N LEU A 107 -2.61 19.24 -2.55
CA LEU A 107 -2.57 17.80 -2.32
C LEU A 107 -2.63 17.54 -0.81
N GLY A 108 -3.59 16.72 -0.37
CA GLY A 108 -3.63 16.12 0.96
C GLY A 108 -3.32 14.64 0.87
N ILE A 109 -2.39 14.14 1.68
CA ILE A 109 -1.99 12.72 1.70
C ILE A 109 -2.55 12.06 2.96
N ILE A 110 -3.15 10.89 2.82
CA ILE A 110 -3.50 9.99 3.93
C ILE A 110 -2.47 8.85 3.92
N PRO A 111 -1.40 8.93 4.72
CA PRO A 111 -0.33 7.94 4.76
C PRO A 111 -0.73 6.76 5.64
N PHE A 112 -1.12 5.64 5.02
CA PHE A 112 -1.60 4.49 5.79
C PHE A 112 -0.53 3.95 6.72
N ASP A 113 -0.97 3.60 7.94
CA ASP A 113 -0.14 2.99 8.98
C ASP A 113 1.08 3.85 9.39
N LEU A 114 1.06 5.16 9.12
CA LEU A 114 2.06 6.10 9.63
C LEU A 114 2.12 6.10 11.17
N ASN A 115 0.96 5.98 11.80
CA ASN A 115 0.77 5.78 13.23
C ASN A 115 -0.68 5.31 13.48
N ASP A 116 -1.06 5.13 14.74
CA ASP A 116 -2.40 4.65 15.14
C ASP A 116 -3.57 5.48 14.58
N ASP A 117 -3.38 6.78 14.32
CA ASP A 117 -4.43 7.63 13.73
C ASP A 117 -4.68 7.31 12.25
N TYR A 118 -3.71 6.69 11.59
CA TYR A 118 -3.76 6.27 10.18
C TYR A 118 -3.85 4.75 10.00
N ALA A 119 -4.13 4.01 11.08
CA ALA A 119 -4.44 2.59 11.04
C ALA A 119 -5.83 2.37 10.42
N ILE A 120 -5.87 2.26 9.09
CA ILE A 120 -7.10 2.16 8.29
C ILE A 120 -7.09 0.82 7.55
N SER A 121 -8.05 -0.04 7.86
CA SER A 121 -8.20 -1.33 7.18
C SER A 121 -8.53 -1.19 5.69
N GLU A 122 -8.23 -2.21 4.89
CA GLU A 122 -8.55 -2.24 3.44
C GLU A 122 -10.02 -1.96 3.13
N GLU A 123 -10.94 -2.49 3.96
CA GLU A 123 -12.37 -2.23 3.84
C GLU A 123 -12.71 -0.75 4.04
N GLN A 124 -12.08 -0.10 5.04
CA GLN A 124 -12.27 1.33 5.28
C GLN A 124 -11.65 2.18 4.17
N ARG A 125 -10.45 1.83 3.66
CA ARG A 125 -9.81 2.53 2.53
C ARG A 125 -10.73 2.53 1.30
N THR A 126 -11.28 1.36 0.97
CA THR A 126 -12.28 1.17 -0.10
C THR A 126 -13.53 2.02 0.13
N ALA A 127 -14.09 2.00 1.34
CA ALA A 127 -15.33 2.71 1.65
C ALA A 127 -15.17 4.24 1.66
N LEU A 128 -14.01 4.75 2.11
CA LEU A 128 -13.68 6.18 2.08
C LEU A 128 -13.54 6.69 0.64
N LEU A 129 -12.92 5.92 -0.25
CA LEU A 129 -12.87 6.24 -1.69
C LEU A 129 -14.26 6.20 -2.34
N ASP A 130 -15.05 5.14 -2.11
CA ASP A 130 -16.38 4.99 -2.72
C ASP A 130 -17.35 6.08 -2.25
N SER A 131 -17.25 6.50 -0.98
CA SER A 131 -18.01 7.63 -0.43
C SER A 131 -17.63 8.99 -1.02
N GLY A 132 -16.51 9.08 -1.73
CA GLY A 132 -15.98 10.31 -2.32
C GLY A 132 -15.33 11.27 -1.32
N GLN A 133 -15.10 10.83 -0.07
CA GLN A 133 -14.31 11.59 0.90
C GLN A 133 -12.85 11.72 0.47
N TRP A 134 -12.33 10.71 -0.22
CA TRP A 134 -11.04 10.79 -0.92
C TRP A 134 -11.25 10.97 -2.42
N ASN A 135 -10.35 11.75 -3.04
CA ASN A 135 -10.33 11.92 -4.48
C ASN A 135 -9.63 10.74 -5.16
N CYS A 136 -8.53 10.26 -4.58
CA CYS A 136 -7.82 9.10 -5.09
C CYS A 136 -7.34 8.12 -4.02
N LEU A 137 -7.03 6.91 -4.45
CA LEU A 137 -6.40 5.86 -3.68
C LEU A 137 -5.33 5.23 -4.58
N LEU A 138 -4.08 5.20 -4.13
CA LEU A 138 -3.05 4.36 -4.74
C LEU A 138 -3.17 2.97 -4.09
N THR A 139 -3.41 1.96 -4.91
CA THR A 139 -3.64 0.58 -4.48
C THR A 139 -3.42 -0.37 -5.65
N THR A 140 -3.61 -1.66 -5.45
CA THR A 140 -3.41 -2.68 -6.48
C THR A 140 -4.66 -2.91 -7.33
N LEU A 141 -4.45 -3.27 -8.60
CA LEU A 141 -5.50 -3.58 -9.56
C LEU A 141 -6.37 -4.77 -9.09
N ASP A 142 -5.79 -5.75 -8.41
CA ASP A 142 -6.55 -6.88 -7.84
C ASP A 142 -7.48 -6.44 -6.71
N SER A 143 -7.11 -5.45 -5.90
CA SER A 143 -7.98 -4.84 -4.89
C SER A 143 -9.16 -4.12 -5.56
N VAL A 144 -8.92 -3.39 -6.66
CA VAL A 144 -10.00 -2.81 -7.49
C VAL A 144 -10.92 -3.89 -8.06
N ALA A 145 -10.35 -5.03 -8.47
CA ALA A 145 -11.12 -6.15 -8.98
C ALA A 145 -12.05 -6.75 -7.90
N LEU A 146 -11.63 -6.73 -6.63
CA LEU A 146 -12.35 -7.27 -5.48
C LEU A 146 -13.57 -6.42 -5.08
N SER A 147 -13.45 -5.09 -5.03
CA SER A 147 -14.50 -4.22 -4.46
C SER A 147 -15.01 -3.14 -5.41
N SER A 148 -14.29 -2.83 -6.48
CA SER A 148 -14.63 -1.78 -7.46
C SER A 148 -14.91 -0.41 -6.82
N PRO A 149 -13.99 0.11 -5.98
CA PRO A 149 -14.22 1.29 -5.13
C PRO A 149 -14.21 2.61 -5.91
N GLY A 150 -13.69 2.57 -7.14
CA GLY A 150 -13.57 3.73 -8.03
C GLY A 150 -13.20 3.27 -9.43
N VAL A 151 -12.49 4.13 -10.17
CA VAL A 151 -12.08 3.86 -11.55
C VAL A 151 -10.58 4.08 -11.67
N ILE A 152 -9.89 3.13 -12.31
CA ILE A 152 -8.46 3.22 -12.61
C ILE A 152 -8.24 4.31 -13.65
N THR A 153 -7.45 5.32 -13.30
CA THR A 153 -7.14 6.45 -14.17
C THR A 153 -5.67 6.51 -14.58
N ALA A 154 -4.77 5.79 -13.90
CA ALA A 154 -3.38 5.60 -14.27
C ALA A 154 -2.81 4.30 -13.68
N ILE A 155 -1.74 3.79 -14.28
CA ILE A 155 -0.85 2.76 -13.72
C ILE A 155 0.29 3.47 -12.99
N VAL A 156 0.65 2.97 -11.81
CA VAL A 156 1.77 3.47 -10.99
C VAL A 156 3.02 2.64 -11.25
N ASP A 157 2.91 1.31 -11.12
CA ASP A 157 4.00 0.37 -11.41
C ASP A 157 3.49 -1.07 -11.60
N GLU A 158 4.39 -1.97 -11.99
CA GLU A 158 4.20 -3.42 -11.85
C GLU A 158 5.25 -3.98 -10.89
N SER A 159 4.81 -4.62 -9.81
CA SER A 159 5.67 -5.23 -8.81
C SER A 159 6.60 -6.29 -9.42
N ALA A 160 7.88 -6.17 -9.10
CA ALA A 160 9.01 -6.89 -9.68
C ALA A 160 9.87 -7.61 -8.64
N GLY A 161 9.33 -7.84 -7.44
CA GLY A 161 10.03 -8.41 -6.30
C GLY A 161 9.48 -7.92 -4.96
N ALA A 162 8.76 -6.80 -4.94
CA ALA A 162 8.22 -6.21 -3.72
C ALA A 162 7.24 -7.13 -2.97
N ASP A 163 6.30 -7.77 -3.67
CA ASP A 163 5.33 -8.70 -3.10
C ASP A 163 5.84 -10.14 -3.08
N GLN A 164 5.73 -10.79 -1.93
CA GLN A 164 6.35 -12.10 -1.71
C GLN A 164 5.50 -13.04 -0.86
N LEU A 165 5.82 -14.33 -1.00
CA LEU A 165 5.37 -15.41 -0.14
C LEU A 165 6.61 -16.04 0.51
N TRP A 166 6.63 -16.08 1.84
CA TRP A 166 7.72 -16.62 2.64
C TRP A 166 7.22 -17.79 3.48
N GLY A 167 8.07 -18.81 3.70
CA GLY A 167 7.70 -20.00 4.45
C GLY A 167 8.79 -20.48 5.39
N ARG A 168 8.39 -21.18 6.44
CA ARG A 168 9.26 -21.88 7.36
C ARG A 168 9.20 -23.36 7.07
N ASP A 169 10.33 -23.96 6.70
CA ASP A 169 10.41 -25.39 6.34
C ASP A 169 9.43 -25.83 5.22
N VAL A 170 9.02 -24.89 4.35
CA VAL A 170 8.18 -25.12 3.17
C VAL A 170 9.03 -24.84 1.93
N PRO A 171 9.63 -25.82 1.24
CA PRO A 171 10.60 -25.52 0.18
C PRO A 171 9.99 -25.04 -1.13
N THR A 172 8.75 -25.41 -1.43
CA THR A 172 8.08 -25.09 -2.70
C THR A 172 6.60 -24.80 -2.50
N ILE A 173 5.97 -24.15 -3.47
CA ILE A 173 4.52 -23.90 -3.46
C ILE A 173 3.67 -25.18 -3.46
N ASN A 174 4.22 -26.33 -3.87
CA ASN A 174 3.51 -27.62 -3.80
C ASN A 174 3.42 -28.14 -2.36
N ASP A 175 4.31 -27.66 -1.47
CA ASP A 175 4.37 -28.04 -0.06
C ASP A 175 3.46 -27.17 0.83
N LEU A 176 2.67 -26.27 0.22
CA LEU A 176 1.66 -25.46 0.91
C LEU A 176 0.51 -26.30 1.47
N LYS A 177 0.29 -27.52 0.96
CA LYS A 177 -0.78 -28.39 1.44
C LYS A 177 -0.58 -28.75 2.93
N GLY A 178 -1.58 -28.44 3.74
CA GLY A 178 -1.61 -28.64 5.18
C GLY A 178 -1.04 -27.48 5.98
N GLN A 179 -0.46 -26.46 5.32
CA GLN A 179 0.18 -25.33 5.98
C GLN A 179 -0.84 -24.29 6.45
N ARG A 180 -0.45 -23.53 7.47
CA ARG A 180 -1.14 -22.31 7.91
C ARG A 180 -0.53 -21.12 7.20
N ILE A 181 -1.34 -20.33 6.50
CA ILE A 181 -0.89 -19.21 5.68
C ILE A 181 -1.52 -17.92 6.20
N THR A 182 -0.69 -16.95 6.62
CA THR A 182 -1.13 -15.64 7.11
C THR A 182 -0.91 -14.55 6.07
N PHE A 183 -1.78 -13.54 6.07
CA PHE A 183 -1.81 -12.43 5.12
C PHE A 183 -2.75 -11.33 5.65
N SER A 184 -2.64 -10.11 5.11
CA SER A 184 -3.60 -9.03 5.36
C SER A 184 -4.90 -9.26 4.55
N ARG A 185 -6.06 -9.26 5.21
CA ARG A 185 -7.36 -9.54 4.57
C ARG A 185 -7.78 -8.43 3.62
N GLY A 186 -8.27 -8.82 2.44
CA GLY A 186 -8.74 -7.90 1.41
C GLY A 186 -7.61 -7.17 0.68
N SER A 187 -6.35 -7.53 0.95
CA SER A 187 -5.17 -6.90 0.37
C SER A 187 -4.57 -7.73 -0.78
N VAL A 188 -3.56 -7.15 -1.42
CA VAL A 188 -2.69 -7.86 -2.38
C VAL A 188 -2.02 -9.11 -1.79
N GLY A 189 -1.73 -9.14 -0.48
CA GLY A 189 -1.17 -10.32 0.18
C GLY A 189 -2.13 -11.52 0.14
N GLU A 190 -3.43 -11.28 0.32
CA GLU A 190 -4.44 -12.33 0.17
C GLU A 190 -4.56 -12.79 -1.29
N TYR A 191 -4.54 -11.84 -2.23
CA TYR A 191 -4.56 -12.15 -3.65
C TYR A 191 -3.38 -13.04 -4.07
N PHE A 192 -2.17 -12.71 -3.60
CA PHE A 192 -0.95 -13.45 -3.89
C PHE A 192 -1.03 -14.89 -3.38
N VAL A 193 -1.58 -15.11 -2.18
CA VAL A 193 -1.84 -16.45 -1.64
C VAL A 193 -2.79 -17.23 -2.54
N TYR A 194 -3.93 -16.66 -2.92
CA TYR A 194 -4.89 -17.36 -3.77
C TYR A 194 -4.35 -17.66 -5.17
N TYR A 195 -3.55 -16.74 -5.73
CA TYR A 195 -2.88 -16.98 -7.00
C TYR A 195 -1.87 -18.13 -6.90
N ALA A 196 -1.05 -18.16 -5.84
CA ALA A 196 -0.09 -19.24 -5.60
C ALA A 196 -0.78 -20.60 -5.41
N LEU A 197 -1.88 -20.65 -4.65
CA LEU A 197 -2.67 -21.88 -4.46
C LEU A 197 -3.29 -22.35 -5.78
N SER A 198 -3.77 -21.43 -6.63
CA SER A 198 -4.26 -21.73 -7.97
C SER A 198 -3.18 -22.40 -8.83
N ILE A 199 -1.94 -21.89 -8.82
CA ILE A 199 -0.81 -22.51 -9.54
C ILE A 199 -0.51 -23.91 -8.99
N ALA A 200 -0.49 -24.06 -7.67
CA ALA A 200 -0.25 -25.34 -6.99
C ALA A 200 -1.43 -26.31 -7.10
N GLN A 201 -2.55 -25.90 -7.68
CA GLN A 201 -3.79 -26.67 -7.78
C GLN A 201 -4.32 -27.11 -6.40
N LEU A 202 -4.17 -26.24 -5.40
CA LEU A 202 -4.62 -26.46 -4.02
C LEU A 202 -5.89 -25.67 -3.74
N SER A 203 -6.82 -26.27 -3.00
CA SER A 203 -8.05 -25.61 -2.57
C SER A 203 -7.79 -24.76 -1.33
N PRO A 204 -8.09 -23.45 -1.34
CA PRO A 204 -8.00 -22.60 -0.15
C PRO A 204 -8.92 -23.08 1.00
N ARG A 205 -9.97 -23.84 0.70
CA ARG A 205 -10.94 -24.32 1.69
C ARG A 205 -10.52 -25.58 2.45
N SER A 206 -9.75 -26.44 1.80
CA SER A 206 -9.57 -27.83 2.26
C SER A 206 -8.14 -28.31 2.26
N ASP A 207 -7.25 -27.66 1.51
CA ASP A 207 -5.85 -28.05 1.44
C ASP A 207 -4.96 -27.17 2.33
N VAL A 208 -5.41 -26.02 2.84
CA VAL A 208 -4.61 -25.12 3.70
C VAL A 208 -5.47 -24.56 4.84
N THR A 209 -4.83 -23.92 5.82
CA THR A 209 -5.51 -23.11 6.84
C THR A 209 -5.15 -21.64 6.65
N LEU A 210 -6.13 -20.81 6.31
CA LEU A 210 -5.91 -19.37 6.15
C LEU A 210 -5.99 -18.67 7.52
N VAL A 211 -5.06 -17.78 7.80
CA VAL A 211 -4.93 -17.03 9.05
C VAL A 211 -4.95 -15.53 8.72
N PRO A 212 -6.11 -14.96 8.34
CA PRO A 212 -6.20 -13.56 7.92
C PRO A 212 -5.97 -12.61 9.09
N GLN A 213 -5.18 -11.57 8.87
CA GLN A 213 -4.93 -10.45 9.79
C GLN A 213 -5.47 -9.14 9.21
N ASP A 214 -5.42 -8.08 10.01
CA ASP A 214 -5.96 -6.77 9.62
C ASP A 214 -4.91 -5.86 8.93
N SER A 215 -3.61 -6.16 9.10
CA SER A 215 -2.50 -5.46 8.43
C SER A 215 -1.40 -6.44 7.98
N VAL A 216 -0.47 -5.97 7.13
CA VAL A 216 0.71 -6.74 6.72
C VAL A 216 1.66 -6.97 7.91
N ALA A 217 1.83 -5.96 8.76
CA ALA A 217 2.64 -6.06 9.98
C ALA A 217 2.09 -7.14 10.93
N ASP A 218 0.75 -7.19 11.13
CA ASP A 218 0.12 -8.24 11.93
C ASP A 218 0.28 -9.63 11.30
N ALA A 219 0.22 -9.73 9.96
CA ALA A 219 0.46 -10.97 9.26
C ALA A 219 1.89 -11.49 9.48
N VAL A 220 2.88 -10.62 9.38
CA VAL A 220 4.29 -10.95 9.64
C VAL A 220 4.51 -11.29 11.12
N ALA A 221 3.89 -10.56 12.04
CA ALA A 221 3.93 -10.86 13.48
C ALA A 221 3.35 -12.26 13.78
N ALA A 222 2.17 -12.58 13.25
CA ALA A 222 1.54 -13.90 13.43
C ALA A 222 2.42 -15.04 12.87
N PHE A 223 3.11 -14.81 11.75
CA PHE A 223 4.11 -15.74 11.23
C PHE A 223 5.28 -15.91 12.19
N ASN A 224 5.85 -14.81 12.67
CA ASN A 224 7.02 -14.80 13.56
C ASN A 224 6.74 -15.43 14.93
N GLU A 225 5.51 -15.32 15.42
CA GLU A 225 5.02 -15.98 16.64
C GLU A 225 4.68 -17.47 16.44
N GLY A 226 4.83 -18.00 15.22
CA GLY A 226 4.55 -19.39 14.90
C GLY A 226 3.06 -19.72 14.78
N GLN A 227 2.19 -18.71 14.68
CA GLN A 227 0.77 -18.90 14.40
C GLN A 227 0.50 -19.33 12.95
N ALA A 228 1.43 -19.04 12.05
CA ALA A 228 1.44 -19.50 10.67
C ALA A 228 2.81 -20.09 10.25
N ASP A 229 2.78 -20.91 9.21
CA ASP A 229 3.94 -21.59 8.61
C ASP A 229 4.42 -20.88 7.34
N VAL A 230 3.54 -20.05 6.76
CA VAL A 230 3.75 -19.27 5.54
C VAL A 230 3.12 -17.89 5.73
N VAL A 231 3.75 -16.84 5.20
CA VAL A 231 3.23 -15.46 5.18
C VAL A 231 3.30 -14.88 3.78
N SER A 232 2.28 -14.12 3.39
CA SER A 232 2.36 -13.23 2.23
C SER A 232 2.26 -11.77 2.66
N GLY A 233 3.07 -10.93 2.03
CA GLY A 233 3.14 -9.50 2.29
C GLY A 233 4.05 -8.81 1.27
N TRP A 234 4.28 -7.53 1.49
CA TRP A 234 5.12 -6.67 0.66
C TRP A 234 6.20 -5.99 1.49
N GLU A 235 7.14 -5.34 0.80
CA GLU A 235 8.22 -4.60 1.45
C GLU A 235 7.75 -3.29 2.11
N PRO A 236 8.33 -2.93 3.27
CA PRO A 236 9.49 -3.57 3.89
C PRO A 236 9.09 -4.70 4.87
N ASP A 237 7.84 -4.74 5.34
CA ASP A 237 7.37 -5.62 6.41
C ASP A 237 7.69 -7.10 6.15
N ILE A 238 7.55 -7.57 4.92
CA ILE A 238 7.75 -8.98 4.58
C ILE A 238 9.17 -9.49 4.91
N TYR A 239 10.17 -8.61 4.94
CA TYR A 239 11.55 -8.99 5.25
C TYR A 239 11.75 -9.40 6.72
N ASP A 240 10.89 -8.92 7.63
CA ASP A 240 10.95 -9.29 9.06
C ASP A 240 10.58 -10.77 9.30
N ALA A 241 10.02 -11.45 8.32
CA ALA A 241 9.83 -12.91 8.37
C ALA A 241 11.16 -13.68 8.50
N GLU A 242 12.30 -13.13 8.06
CA GLU A 242 13.62 -13.77 8.21
C GLU A 242 13.97 -13.98 9.70
N SER A 243 13.50 -13.09 10.59
CA SER A 243 13.82 -13.10 12.02
C SER A 243 13.39 -14.39 12.75
N SER A 244 12.37 -15.08 12.24
CA SER A 244 11.87 -16.35 12.78
C SER A 244 12.15 -17.56 11.89
N GLY A 245 13.14 -17.44 11.00
CA GLY A 245 13.57 -18.50 10.09
C GLY A 245 12.73 -18.65 8.82
N GLY A 246 11.94 -17.63 8.46
CA GLY A 246 11.28 -17.59 7.16
C GLY A 246 12.28 -17.49 6.01
N ALA A 247 11.97 -18.13 4.89
CA ALA A 247 12.71 -18.03 3.65
C ALA A 247 11.76 -17.68 2.48
N PRO A 248 12.23 -16.91 1.47
CA PRO A 248 11.42 -16.61 0.28
C PRO A 248 11.03 -17.88 -0.49
N LEU A 249 9.76 -18.01 -0.84
CA LEU A 249 9.22 -19.11 -1.66
C LEU A 249 8.93 -18.69 -3.09
N LEU A 250 8.33 -17.52 -3.23
CA LEU A 250 7.85 -16.97 -4.49
C LEU A 250 7.77 -15.45 -4.36
N SER A 251 8.12 -14.72 -5.40
CA SER A 251 7.95 -13.26 -5.46
C SER A 251 7.31 -12.79 -6.76
N SER A 252 6.83 -11.55 -6.76
CA SER A 252 6.30 -10.89 -7.94
C SER A 252 7.31 -10.76 -9.09
N ASN A 253 8.62 -10.89 -8.84
CA ASN A 253 9.64 -10.99 -9.91
C ASN A 253 9.41 -12.21 -10.83
N GLN A 254 8.80 -13.28 -10.31
CA GLN A 254 8.55 -14.51 -11.07
C GLN A 254 7.17 -14.52 -11.73
N LEU A 255 6.16 -13.90 -11.10
CA LEU A 255 4.77 -13.97 -11.54
C LEU A 255 4.28 -12.71 -12.26
N ARG A 256 4.80 -11.52 -11.90
CA ARG A 256 4.40 -10.21 -12.43
C ARG A 256 2.87 -10.02 -12.40
N ILE A 257 2.22 -10.36 -11.28
CA ILE A 257 0.75 -10.38 -11.15
C ILE A 257 0.14 -9.16 -10.47
N VAL A 258 0.96 -8.36 -9.77
CA VAL A 258 0.55 -7.17 -9.03
C VAL A 258 0.86 -5.95 -9.88
N ILE A 259 -0.15 -5.12 -10.09
CA ILE A 259 -0.05 -3.85 -10.82
C ILE A 259 -0.68 -2.80 -9.93
N ASP A 260 0.09 -1.77 -9.63
CA ASP A 260 -0.31 -0.67 -8.80
C ASP A 260 -0.94 0.42 -9.67
N VAL A 261 -2.01 1.02 -9.17
CA VAL A 261 -2.88 1.90 -9.94
C VAL A 261 -3.33 3.09 -9.11
N ILE A 262 -3.56 4.21 -9.81
CA ILE A 262 -4.30 5.33 -9.27
C ILE A 262 -5.78 5.07 -9.52
N VAL A 263 -6.54 4.93 -8.43
CA VAL A 263 -7.99 4.77 -8.46
C VAL A 263 -8.62 6.10 -8.06
N THR A 264 -9.40 6.68 -8.95
CA THR A 264 -10.11 7.95 -8.69
C THR A 264 -11.55 7.66 -8.28
N SER A 265 -12.06 8.35 -7.27
CA SER A 265 -13.44 8.20 -6.82
C SER A 265 -14.42 8.64 -7.91
N ARG A 266 -15.54 7.92 -8.03
CA ARG A 266 -16.58 8.24 -9.02
C ARG A 266 -17.14 9.66 -8.82
N GLN A 267 -17.23 10.12 -7.58
CA GLN A 267 -17.64 11.49 -7.27
C GLN A 267 -16.69 12.54 -7.86
N SER A 268 -15.38 12.33 -7.76
CA SER A 268 -14.37 13.24 -8.32
C SER A 268 -14.43 13.28 -9.84
N LEU A 269 -14.60 12.13 -10.48
CA LEU A 269 -14.77 12.04 -11.94
C LEU A 269 -16.01 12.80 -12.43
N ASN A 270 -17.13 12.68 -11.71
CA ASN A 270 -18.39 13.29 -12.11
C ASN A 270 -18.47 14.79 -11.80
N SER A 271 -17.88 15.22 -10.68
CA SER A 271 -18.09 16.58 -10.15
C SER A 271 -16.90 17.50 -10.42
N ASN A 272 -15.70 16.95 -10.53
CA ASN A 272 -14.43 17.68 -10.51
C ASN A 272 -13.45 17.18 -11.59
N ALA A 273 -13.94 16.84 -12.79
CA ALA A 273 -13.13 16.24 -13.85
C ALA A 273 -11.88 17.08 -14.23
N GLU A 274 -11.98 18.41 -14.23
CA GLU A 274 -10.82 19.28 -14.50
C GLU A 274 -9.76 19.18 -13.40
N LEU A 275 -10.18 19.14 -12.14
CA LEU A 275 -9.28 18.94 -11.01
C LEU A 275 -8.58 17.57 -11.07
N VAL A 276 -9.30 16.50 -11.45
CA VAL A 276 -8.69 15.18 -11.69
C VAL A 276 -7.65 15.26 -12.82
N GLN A 277 -7.92 16.02 -13.89
CA GLN A 277 -6.93 16.22 -14.94
C GLN A 277 -5.69 16.98 -14.45
N ASN A 278 -5.88 18.01 -13.62
CA ASN A 278 -4.77 18.76 -13.03
C ASN A 278 -3.91 17.87 -12.13
N PHE A 279 -4.53 16.98 -11.36
CA PHE A 279 -3.80 15.98 -10.57
C PHE A 279 -2.95 15.06 -11.46
N HIS A 280 -3.51 14.52 -12.55
CA HIS A 280 -2.72 13.68 -13.45
C HIS A 280 -1.59 14.45 -14.17
N ASN A 281 -1.82 15.71 -14.55
CA ASN A 281 -0.76 16.55 -15.10
C ASN A 281 0.37 16.75 -14.07
N ALA A 282 0.02 17.03 -12.81
CA ALA A 282 0.98 17.14 -11.71
C ALA A 282 1.72 15.82 -11.48
N TRP A 283 1.03 14.69 -11.41
CA TRP A 283 1.62 13.35 -11.25
C TRP A 283 2.71 13.08 -12.29
N PHE A 284 2.39 13.27 -13.58
CA PHE A 284 3.36 13.02 -14.64
C PHE A 284 4.46 14.09 -14.73
N ALA A 285 4.17 15.35 -14.35
CA ALA A 285 5.21 16.37 -14.21
C ALA A 285 6.21 16.02 -13.10
N THR A 286 5.71 15.52 -11.96
CA THR A 286 6.53 15.08 -10.83
C THR A 286 7.35 13.84 -11.19
N LEU A 287 6.77 12.83 -11.85
CA LEU A 287 7.51 11.67 -12.34
C LEU A 287 8.61 12.06 -13.34
N LYS A 288 8.31 12.98 -14.27
CA LYS A 288 9.34 13.52 -15.18
C LYS A 288 10.48 14.19 -14.42
N ALA A 289 10.16 15.02 -13.41
CA ALA A 289 11.18 15.65 -12.57
C ALA A 289 11.98 14.61 -11.76
N GLN A 290 11.33 13.52 -11.34
CA GLN A 290 11.95 12.40 -10.64
C GLN A 290 13.01 11.71 -11.52
N THR A 291 12.66 11.37 -12.76
CA THR A 291 13.61 10.66 -13.66
C THR A 291 14.73 11.57 -14.17
N GLU A 292 14.45 12.86 -14.38
CA GLU A 292 15.45 13.83 -14.84
C GLU A 292 16.34 14.39 -13.70
N GLY A 293 15.90 14.26 -12.46
CA GLY A 293 16.51 14.88 -11.27
C GLY A 293 16.41 14.00 -10.02
N PHE A 294 16.83 12.73 -10.15
CA PHE A 294 16.61 11.70 -9.12
C PHE A 294 17.08 12.11 -7.70
N ASP A 295 18.29 12.66 -7.57
CA ASP A 295 18.80 13.09 -6.25
C ASP A 295 17.98 14.23 -5.63
N THR A 296 17.43 15.10 -6.47
CA THR A 296 16.53 16.18 -6.00
C THR A 296 15.19 15.60 -5.57
N ALA A 297 14.63 14.67 -6.33
CA ALA A 297 13.39 14.00 -5.96
C ALA A 297 13.52 13.21 -4.65
N ALA A 298 14.60 12.45 -4.49
CA ALA A 298 14.90 11.74 -3.26
C ALA A 298 15.03 12.70 -2.07
N SER A 299 15.75 13.81 -2.23
CA SER A 299 15.87 14.85 -1.19
C SER A 299 14.52 15.48 -0.84
N GLN A 300 13.63 15.69 -1.82
CA GLN A 300 12.27 16.20 -1.59
C GLN A 300 11.43 15.20 -0.81
N ILE A 301 11.50 13.90 -1.14
CA ILE A 301 10.81 12.84 -0.42
C ILE A 301 11.31 12.77 1.03
N ALA A 302 12.63 12.81 1.26
CA ALA A 302 13.20 12.82 2.60
C ALA A 302 12.74 14.05 3.41
N ALA A 303 12.72 15.23 2.80
CA ALA A 303 12.31 16.48 3.45
C ALA A 303 10.82 16.52 3.85
N TRP A 304 10.01 15.53 3.45
CA TRP A 304 8.64 15.38 3.93
C TRP A 304 8.57 15.02 5.43
N GLY A 305 9.66 14.49 6.01
CA GLY A 305 9.91 14.41 7.45
C GLY A 305 9.42 13.15 8.19
N ASN A 306 8.60 12.30 7.57
CA ASN A 306 8.18 11.01 8.15
C ASN A 306 9.09 9.87 7.68
N ASN A 307 10.39 9.99 7.97
CA ASN A 307 11.41 9.09 7.42
C ASN A 307 11.39 7.69 8.05
N ASP A 308 10.89 7.54 9.28
CA ASP A 308 10.70 6.22 9.90
C ASP A 308 9.58 5.40 9.22
N TRP A 309 8.66 6.08 8.52
CA TRP A 309 7.59 5.45 7.74
C TRP A 309 8.01 5.19 6.29
N SER A 310 8.65 6.17 5.65
CA SER A 310 9.11 6.03 4.25
C SER A 310 10.43 5.28 4.10
N TYR A 311 11.23 5.17 5.15
CA TYR A 311 12.60 4.66 5.14
C TYR A 311 13.54 5.40 4.19
N VAL A 312 13.22 6.64 3.80
CA VAL A 312 14.07 7.52 2.99
C VAL A 312 14.61 8.64 3.88
N TYR A 313 15.87 8.55 4.30
CA TYR A 313 16.48 9.49 5.24
C TYR A 313 17.29 10.58 4.52
N GLU A 314 17.40 11.78 5.09
CA GLU A 314 18.05 12.93 4.42
C GLU A 314 19.49 12.64 3.99
N GLU A 315 20.25 11.92 4.81
CA GLU A 315 21.66 11.61 4.58
C GLU A 315 21.91 10.54 3.50
N SER A 316 20.90 9.70 3.22
CA SER A 316 20.98 8.55 2.30
C SER A 316 19.87 8.55 1.26
N ALA A 317 19.17 9.68 1.09
CA ALA A 317 17.91 9.76 0.36
C ALA A 317 17.95 9.09 -1.01
N SER A 318 18.97 9.40 -1.83
CA SER A 318 19.12 8.81 -3.17
C SER A 318 19.32 7.30 -3.14
N ASP A 319 20.03 6.77 -2.16
CA ASP A 319 20.30 5.33 -2.07
C ASP A 319 19.06 4.60 -1.53
N ASP A 320 18.42 5.14 -0.49
CA ASP A 320 17.19 4.59 0.07
C ASP A 320 16.06 4.56 -0.94
N PHE A 321 15.84 5.68 -1.65
CA PHE A 321 14.79 5.75 -2.66
C PHE A 321 15.09 4.85 -3.86
N ARG A 322 16.37 4.63 -4.19
CA ARG A 322 16.74 3.69 -5.24
C ARG A 322 16.42 2.25 -4.84
N LEU A 323 16.69 1.86 -3.60
CA LEU A 323 16.37 0.52 -3.09
C LEU A 323 14.87 0.22 -3.22
N TRP A 324 14.03 1.18 -2.87
CA TRP A 324 12.58 1.10 -3.07
C TRP A 324 12.15 0.87 -4.53
N LEU A 325 12.88 1.44 -5.48
CA LEU A 325 12.54 1.32 -6.90
C LEU A 325 13.18 0.12 -7.59
N GLU A 326 14.10 -0.61 -6.95
CA GLU A 326 14.73 -1.81 -7.51
C GLU A 326 13.77 -3.01 -7.58
N SER A 327 12.68 -3.00 -6.81
CA SER A 327 11.73 -4.10 -6.67
C SER A 327 10.44 -3.88 -7.47
N VAL A 328 10.33 -2.80 -8.24
CA VAL A 328 9.14 -2.39 -9.01
C VAL A 328 9.52 -1.87 -10.40
N ALA A 329 8.70 -2.15 -11.41
CA ALA A 329 8.83 -1.49 -12.72
C ALA A 329 7.91 -0.27 -12.74
N GLN A 330 8.43 0.87 -12.31
CA GLN A 330 7.67 2.12 -12.21
C GLN A 330 7.22 2.59 -13.60
N ALA A 331 5.93 2.94 -13.75
CA ALA A 331 5.34 3.30 -15.02
C ALA A 331 5.37 4.83 -15.23
N ASP A 332 6.02 5.27 -16.30
CA ASP A 332 6.02 6.69 -16.69
C ASP A 332 4.79 7.06 -17.54
N LEU A 333 4.77 8.29 -18.07
CA LEU A 333 3.69 8.75 -18.96
C LEU A 333 3.66 7.99 -20.30
N GLY A 334 4.81 7.60 -20.83
CA GLY A 334 4.93 6.83 -22.06
C GLY A 334 4.34 5.43 -21.91
N ASP A 335 4.70 4.74 -20.83
CA ASP A 335 4.16 3.43 -20.48
C ASP A 335 2.64 3.49 -20.28
N ASN A 336 2.19 4.47 -19.48
CA ASN A 336 0.77 4.73 -19.26
C ASN A 336 0.05 5.01 -20.59
N ALA A 337 0.57 5.89 -21.45
CA ALA A 337 -0.03 6.19 -22.74
C ALA A 337 -0.08 4.97 -23.67
N PHE A 338 0.93 4.12 -23.63
CA PHE A 338 0.94 2.88 -24.41
C PHE A 338 -0.19 1.94 -23.98
N VAL A 339 -0.33 1.70 -22.68
CA VAL A 339 -1.36 0.80 -22.14
C VAL A 339 -2.76 1.42 -22.24
N MET A 340 -2.91 2.72 -22.01
CA MET A 340 -4.23 3.39 -22.02
C MET A 340 -4.80 3.61 -23.42
N ARG A 341 -3.97 3.56 -24.48
CA ARG A 341 -4.46 3.54 -25.88
C ARG A 341 -5.21 2.25 -26.21
N ASP A 342 -4.86 1.15 -25.56
CA ASP A 342 -5.51 -0.14 -25.70
C ASP A 342 -5.64 -0.80 -24.33
N THR A 343 -6.76 -0.54 -23.66
CA THR A 343 -7.00 -0.98 -22.28
C THR A 343 -7.27 -2.49 -22.12
N ARG A 344 -7.29 -3.27 -23.22
CA ARG A 344 -7.55 -4.72 -23.17
C ARG A 344 -6.64 -5.49 -22.22
N PRO A 345 -5.32 -5.21 -22.09
CA PRO A 345 -4.46 -5.88 -21.12
C PRO A 345 -4.90 -5.62 -19.67
N ILE A 346 -5.20 -4.38 -19.30
CA ILE A 346 -5.70 -4.01 -17.95
C ILE A 346 -7.03 -4.72 -17.67
N ILE A 347 -7.96 -4.66 -18.64
CA ILE A 347 -9.27 -5.32 -18.53
C ILE A 347 -9.10 -6.84 -18.32
N ASN A 348 -8.19 -7.48 -19.04
CA ASN A 348 -7.92 -8.91 -18.87
C ASN A 348 -7.36 -9.21 -17.47
N ARG A 349 -6.42 -8.39 -16.98
CA ARG A 349 -5.88 -8.52 -15.60
C ARG A 349 -6.98 -8.40 -14.55
N LEU A 350 -7.91 -7.44 -14.68
CA LEU A 350 -9.06 -7.29 -13.78
C LEU A 350 -9.95 -8.55 -13.79
N GLN A 351 -10.22 -9.11 -14.97
CA GLN A 351 -11.01 -10.33 -15.10
C GLN A 351 -10.32 -11.55 -14.50
N ILE A 352 -8.99 -11.66 -14.67
CA ILE A 352 -8.19 -12.71 -14.02
C ILE A 352 -8.29 -12.57 -12.51
N ALA A 353 -8.07 -11.36 -11.99
CA ALA A 353 -8.11 -11.11 -10.55
C ALA A 353 -9.49 -11.46 -9.95
N ARG A 354 -10.59 -11.04 -10.59
CA ARG A 354 -11.95 -11.44 -10.17
C ARG A 354 -12.17 -12.94 -10.14
N ARG A 355 -11.63 -13.68 -11.13
CA ARG A 355 -11.75 -15.14 -11.15
C ARG A 355 -10.99 -15.80 -10.01
N VAL A 356 -9.80 -15.30 -9.69
CA VAL A 356 -9.00 -15.78 -8.56
C VAL A 356 -9.74 -15.51 -7.25
N TRP A 357 -10.25 -14.30 -7.04
CA TRP A 357 -11.06 -13.95 -5.88
C TRP A 357 -12.31 -14.83 -5.74
N ALA A 358 -13.09 -14.98 -6.82
CA ALA A 358 -14.31 -15.78 -6.83
C ALA A 358 -14.05 -17.29 -6.62
N ALA A 359 -12.92 -17.81 -7.11
CA ALA A 359 -12.54 -19.20 -6.89
C ALA A 359 -12.24 -19.51 -5.41
N SER A 360 -11.96 -18.46 -4.62
CA SER A 360 -11.69 -18.52 -3.18
C SER A 360 -12.89 -18.12 -2.30
N ASP A 361 -14.12 -18.14 -2.84
CA ASP A 361 -15.39 -17.75 -2.17
C ASP A 361 -15.53 -16.29 -1.74
N LEU A 362 -14.63 -15.41 -2.18
CA LEU A 362 -14.86 -14.00 -1.97
C LEU A 362 -15.91 -13.49 -2.95
N SER A 363 -16.83 -12.69 -2.42
CA SER A 363 -17.86 -12.04 -3.22
C SER A 363 -17.21 -10.93 -4.05
N VAL A 364 -17.29 -11.05 -5.38
CA VAL A 364 -16.81 -10.03 -6.31
C VAL A 364 -17.99 -9.30 -6.97
N PRO A 365 -17.85 -8.01 -7.32
CA PRO A 365 -18.83 -7.26 -8.08
C PRO A 365 -19.18 -7.91 -9.43
N ALA A 366 -20.46 -7.83 -9.79
CA ALA A 366 -21.01 -8.31 -11.06
C ALA A 366 -21.09 -7.21 -12.14
N ASP A 367 -20.48 -6.06 -11.90
CA ASP A 367 -20.37 -4.95 -12.84
C ASP A 367 -19.39 -5.26 -13.99
N ASP A 368 -19.42 -4.42 -15.01
CA ASP A 368 -18.52 -4.54 -16.16
C ASP A 368 -17.14 -3.95 -15.83
N VAL A 369 -16.12 -4.80 -15.79
CA VAL A 369 -14.71 -4.40 -15.56
C VAL A 369 -14.22 -3.34 -16.55
N THR A 370 -14.81 -3.22 -17.74
CA THR A 370 -14.41 -2.20 -18.71
C THR A 370 -14.75 -0.79 -18.24
N ALA A 371 -15.77 -0.66 -17.38
CA ALA A 371 -16.15 0.60 -16.75
C ALA A 371 -15.25 1.01 -15.58
N LEU A 372 -14.28 0.15 -15.21
CA LEU A 372 -13.31 0.41 -14.15
C LEU A 372 -11.99 1.02 -14.67
N VAL A 373 -11.92 1.38 -15.95
CA VAL A 373 -10.73 2.00 -16.55
C VAL A 373 -11.15 3.24 -17.32
N GLU A 374 -10.57 4.40 -16.99
CA GLU A 374 -10.81 5.67 -17.67
C GLU A 374 -9.48 6.21 -18.23
N PRO A 375 -9.17 5.90 -19.50
CA PRO A 375 -7.87 6.22 -20.09
C PRO A 375 -7.70 7.70 -20.45
N SER A 376 -8.78 8.49 -20.51
CA SER A 376 -8.71 9.83 -21.10
C SER A 376 -7.80 10.80 -20.34
N TYR A 377 -7.65 10.64 -19.02
CA TYR A 377 -6.79 11.51 -18.21
C TYR A 377 -5.31 11.36 -18.58
N VAL A 378 -4.84 10.12 -18.67
CA VAL A 378 -3.49 9.78 -19.16
C VAL A 378 -3.31 10.24 -20.59
N LEU A 379 -4.27 9.97 -21.49
CA LEU A 379 -4.10 10.32 -22.90
C LEU A 379 -4.04 11.83 -23.11
N ARG A 380 -4.82 12.62 -22.36
CA ARG A 380 -4.72 14.09 -22.37
C ARG A 380 -3.41 14.62 -21.76
N ALA A 381 -2.86 13.95 -20.76
CA ALA A 381 -1.51 14.26 -20.27
C ALA A 381 -0.44 13.92 -21.33
N ALA A 382 -0.59 12.80 -22.03
CA ALA A 382 0.35 12.34 -23.07
C ALA A 382 0.41 13.28 -24.28
N ASP A 383 -0.68 13.98 -24.59
CA ASP A 383 -0.74 15.02 -25.64
C ASP A 383 0.07 16.28 -25.28
N GLN A 384 0.47 16.45 -24.02
CA GLN A 384 1.32 17.56 -23.57
C GLN A 384 2.80 17.18 -23.68
N ALA A 385 3.45 17.68 -24.72
CA ALA A 385 4.88 17.41 -24.96
C ALA A 385 5.80 17.81 -23.79
N SER A 386 5.39 18.76 -22.95
CA SER A 386 6.12 19.19 -21.74
C SER A 386 6.17 18.13 -20.64
N LEU A 387 5.26 17.14 -20.65
CA LEU A 387 5.18 16.07 -19.64
C LEU A 387 5.95 14.81 -20.05
N GLN A 388 6.48 14.75 -21.27
CA GLN A 388 7.23 13.58 -21.74
C GLN A 388 8.61 13.54 -21.08
N PRO A 389 8.97 12.44 -20.38
CA PRO A 389 10.27 12.34 -19.73
C PRO A 389 11.40 12.12 -20.75
N LEU A 390 12.59 12.62 -20.41
CA LEU A 390 13.81 12.40 -21.20
C LEU A 390 14.68 11.24 -20.67
N ALA A 391 14.36 10.73 -19.49
CA ALA A 391 15.05 9.66 -18.80
C ALA A 391 14.06 8.58 -18.34
N ASN A 392 14.54 7.34 -18.27
CA ASN A 392 13.73 6.21 -17.85
C ASN A 392 13.68 6.12 -16.31
N PRO A 393 12.64 5.48 -15.76
CA PRO A 393 12.62 5.01 -14.37
C PRO A 393 13.80 4.08 -14.02
N VAL A 394 13.99 3.78 -12.73
CA VAL A 394 15.17 3.07 -12.21
C VAL A 394 15.28 1.63 -12.71
N ASN A 395 14.17 0.88 -12.76
CA ASN A 395 14.11 -0.54 -13.11
C ASN A 395 13.33 -0.76 -14.40
#